data_AF-A0A7G9SGF1-F1
#
_entry.id   AF-A0A7G9SGF1-F1
#
_cell.length_a   1.000
_cell.length_b   1.000
_cell.length_c   1.000
_cell.angle_alpha   90.00
_cell.angle_beta   90.00
_cell.angle_gamma   90.00
#
_symmetry.space_group_name_H-M   'P 1'
#
loop_
_entity.id
_entity.type
_entity.pdbx_description
1 polymer ?
#
loop_
_entity_poly.entity_id
_entity_poly.type
_entity_poly.pdbx_seq_one_letter_code
_entity_poly.pdbx_strand_id
1 'polypeptide(L)'
;MLYLLIKAAISGVLIAVISEVARRQPGWGGLLASLPLTSVLAMMWLWRDTGDAEKISAQAMSTFWFFLPSVPMFLVIPMLLRAGVGFWLTMAIACVMTIALYAAMAAVSARLGVRL
;
A
#
# COMPACT_ATOMS: atom_id res chain seq x y z
N MET A 1 -14.36 21.03 -7.51
CA MET A 1 -14.43 19.78 -8.30
C MET A 1 -13.30 19.64 -9.32
N LEU A 2 -13.00 20.67 -10.13
CA LEU A 2 -11.88 20.62 -11.10
C LEU A 2 -10.53 20.23 -10.45
N TYR A 3 -10.23 20.76 -9.25
CA TYR A 3 -9.02 20.41 -8.50
C TYR A 3 -8.93 18.92 -8.12
N LEU A 4 -10.04 18.30 -7.72
CA LEU A 4 -10.08 16.86 -7.41
C LEU A 4 -9.94 16.01 -8.68
N LEU A 5 -10.54 16.46 -9.78
CA LEU A 5 -10.38 15.83 -11.10
C LEU A 5 -8.92 15.84 -11.57
N ILE A 6 -8.21 16.96 -11.37
CA ILE A 6 -6.78 17.06 -11.69
C ILE A 6 -5.95 16.13 -10.80
N LYS A 7 -6.21 16.09 -9.49
CA LYS A 7 -5.55 15.14 -8.58
C LYS A 7 -5.74 13.69 -9.04
N ALA A 8 -6.99 13.31 -9.34
CA ALA A 8 -7.33 11.97 -9.80
C ALA A 8 -6.66 11.63 -11.13
N ALA A 9 -6.65 12.56 -12.10
CA ALA A 9 -6.01 12.36 -13.40
C ALA A 9 -4.50 12.15 -13.26
N ILE A 10 -3.81 12.98 -12.46
CA ILE A 10 -2.36 12.85 -12.24
C ILE A 10 -2.04 11.52 -11.54
N SER A 11 -2.77 11.17 -10.49
CA SER A 11 -2.60 9.89 -9.79
C SER A 11 -2.87 8.69 -10.70
N GLY A 12 -3.92 8.76 -11.53
CA GLY A 12 -4.26 7.71 -12.49
C GLY A 12 -3.20 7.51 -13.57
N VAL A 13 -2.68 8.61 -14.13
CA VAL A 13 -1.57 8.57 -15.10
C VAL A 13 -0.33 7.96 -14.48
N LEU A 14 0.02 8.33 -13.24
CA LEU A 14 1.16 7.73 -12.56
C LEU A 14 0.98 6.21 -12.38
N ILE A 15 -0.19 5.76 -11.93
CA ILE A 15 -0.49 4.33 -11.75
C ILE A 15 -0.42 3.59 -13.10
N ALA A 16 -0.92 4.19 -14.18
CA ALA A 16 -0.85 3.62 -15.52
C ALA A 16 0.60 3.45 -16.00
N VAL A 17 1.45 4.48 -15.79
CA VAL A 17 2.88 4.41 -16.12
C VAL A 17 3.57 3.30 -15.32
N ILE A 18 3.34 3.23 -14.01
CA ILE A 18 3.92 2.17 -13.15
C ILE A 18 3.50 0.78 -13.65
N SER A 19 2.22 0.60 -13.98
CA SER A 19 1.67 -0.67 -14.45
C SER A 19 2.29 -1.11 -15.77
N GLU A 20 2.49 -0.18 -16.71
CA GLU A 20 3.10 -0.48 -18.01
C GLU A 20 4.61 -0.78 -17.89
N VAL A 21 5.31 -0.09 -16.99
CA VAL A 21 6.74 -0.38 -16.71
C VAL A 21 6.89 -1.76 -16.04
N ALA A 22 6.05 -2.09 -15.06
CA ALA A 22 6.06 -3.38 -14.39
C ALA A 22 5.79 -4.54 -15.36
N ARG A 23 4.91 -4.33 -16.34
CA ARG A 23 4.61 -5.31 -17.40
C ARG A 23 5.81 -5.57 -18.32
N ARG A 24 6.63 -4.56 -18.62
CA ARG A 24 7.81 -4.70 -19.50
C ARG A 24 9.04 -5.22 -18.78
N GLN A 25 9.21 -4.87 -17.50
CA GLN A 25 10.38 -5.25 -16.71
C GLN A 25 9.95 -5.63 -15.28
N PRO A 26 9.71 -6.93 -15.00
CA PRO A 26 9.24 -7.39 -13.70
C PRO A 26 10.13 -6.99 -12.52
N GLY A 27 11.45 -6.93 -12.72
CA GLY A 27 12.42 -6.48 -11.71
C GLY A 27 12.25 -4.99 -11.33
N TRP A 28 12.07 -4.12 -12.33
CA TRP A 28 11.73 -2.71 -12.10
C TRP A 28 10.29 -2.56 -11.57
N GLY A 29 9.39 -3.47 -11.95
CA GLY A 29 8.05 -3.57 -11.38
C GLY A 29 8.07 -3.81 -9.88
N GLY A 30 8.95 -4.69 -9.38
CA GLY A 30 9.14 -4.90 -7.95
C GLY A 30 9.67 -3.66 -7.22
N LEU A 31 10.64 -2.94 -7.80
CA LEU A 31 11.15 -1.69 -7.25
C LEU A 31 10.11 -0.57 -7.25
N LEU A 32 9.35 -0.43 -8.33
CA LEU A 32 8.29 0.58 -8.43
C LEU A 32 7.09 0.25 -7.53
N ALA A 33 6.79 -1.04 -7.34
CA ALA A 33 5.75 -1.48 -6.42
C ALA A 33 6.17 -1.33 -4.95
N SER A 34 7.47 -1.44 -4.63
CA SER A 34 7.97 -1.22 -3.27
C SER A 34 8.09 0.26 -2.92
N LEU A 35 8.24 1.14 -3.91
CA LEU A 35 8.20 2.59 -3.72
C LEU A 35 6.75 3.02 -3.41
N PRO A 36 6.47 3.63 -2.25
CA PRO A 36 5.14 4.06 -1.87
C PRO A 36 4.77 5.39 -2.57
N LEU A 37 4.89 5.44 -3.91
CA LEU A 37 4.70 6.65 -4.73
C LEU A 37 3.30 7.26 -4.54
N THR A 38 2.30 6.42 -4.32
CA THR A 38 0.94 6.84 -3.97
C THR A 38 0.90 7.57 -2.62
N SER A 39 1.62 7.08 -1.61
CA SER A 39 1.72 7.74 -0.31
C SER A 39 2.51 9.04 -0.39
N VAL A 40 3.60 9.07 -1.16
CA VAL A 40 4.38 10.30 -1.38
C VAL A 40 3.53 11.38 -2.06
N LEU A 41 2.77 11.02 -3.09
CA LEU A 41 1.80 11.93 -3.71
C LEU A 41 0.77 12.43 -2.70
N ALA A 42 0.19 11.53 -1.89
CA ALA A 42 -0.80 11.90 -0.88
C ALA A 42 -0.21 12.92 0.13
N MET A 43 1.02 12.72 0.59
CA MET A 43 1.72 13.64 1.48
C MET A 43 2.01 14.99 0.82
N MET A 44 2.42 15.01 -0.46
CA MET A 44 2.64 16.27 -1.20
C MET A 44 1.36 17.07 -1.37
N TRP A 45 0.23 16.40 -1.65
CA TRP A 45 -1.07 17.05 -1.70
C TRP A 45 -1.53 17.54 -0.33
N LEU A 46 -1.32 16.74 0.72
CA LEU A 46 -1.65 17.12 2.09
C LEU A 46 -0.84 18.34 2.54
N TRP A 47 0.47 18.38 2.25
CA TRP A 47 1.31 19.55 2.49
C TRP A 47 0.80 20.77 1.75
N ARG A 48 0.47 20.63 0.46
CA ARG A 48 -0.04 21.73 -0.35
C ARG A 48 -1.37 22.28 0.18
N ASP A 49 -2.23 21.41 0.70
CA ASP A 49 -3.56 21.82 1.18
C ASP A 49 -3.54 22.34 2.62
N THR A 50 -2.63 21.85 3.48
CA THR A 50 -2.65 22.16 4.93
C THR A 50 -1.41 22.89 5.44
N GLY A 51 -0.24 22.71 4.82
CA GLY A 51 1.04 23.22 5.33
C GLY A 51 1.46 22.65 6.70
N ASP A 52 0.82 21.56 7.15
CA ASP A 52 0.92 21.06 8.52
C ASP A 52 1.87 19.86 8.59
N ALA A 53 3.02 20.07 9.24
CA ALA A 53 4.05 19.04 9.38
C ALA A 53 3.62 17.90 10.32
N GLU A 54 2.75 18.17 11.30
CA GLU A 54 2.28 17.15 12.25
C GLU A 54 1.34 16.17 11.55
N LYS A 55 0.45 16.67 10.66
CA LYS A 55 -0.41 15.81 9.85
C LYS A 55 0.36 14.91 8.89
N ILE A 56 1.44 15.42 8.29
CA ILE A 56 2.31 14.60 7.43
C ILE A 56 3.04 13.55 8.25
N SER A 57 3.56 13.92 9.42
CA SER A 57 4.23 12.99 10.34
C SER A 57 3.29 11.87 10.78
N ALA A 58 2.07 12.22 11.20
CA ALA A 58 1.04 11.25 11.58
C ALA A 58 0.67 10.32 10.41
N GLN A 59 0.51 10.86 9.20
CA GLN A 59 0.24 10.04 8.02
C GLN A 59 1.41 9.10 7.68
N ALA A 60 2.65 9.57 7.78
CA ALA A 60 3.84 8.75 7.56
C ALA A 60 3.93 7.60 8.59
N MET A 61 3.69 7.90 9.86
CA MET A 61 3.71 6.90 10.94
C MET A 61 2.58 5.88 10.77
N SER A 62 1.39 6.32 10.40
CA SER A 62 0.25 5.46 10.12
C SER A 62 0.54 4.51 8.95
N THR A 63 1.06 5.04 7.83
CA THR A 63 1.44 4.22 6.67
C THR A 63 2.51 3.18 7.03
N PHE A 64 3.51 3.55 7.84
CA PHE A 64 4.53 2.61 8.31
C PHE A 64 3.92 1.44 9.08
N TRP A 65 3.04 1.74 10.04
CA TRP A 65 2.34 0.74 10.82
C TRP A 65 1.47 -0.19 9.96
N PHE A 66 0.78 0.35 8.95
CA PHE A 66 -0.02 -0.46 8.03
C PHE A 66 0.80 -1.23 6.99
N PHE A 67 2.08 -0.92 6.81
CA PHE A 67 2.97 -1.67 5.93
C PHE A 67 3.39 -3.02 6.54
N LEU A 68 3.62 -3.07 7.86
CA LEU A 68 4.03 -4.29 8.56
C LEU A 68 3.11 -5.51 8.30
N PRO A 69 1.77 -5.39 8.42
CA PRO A 69 0.84 -6.49 8.17
C PRO A 69 0.76 -6.93 6.70
N SER A 70 1.14 -6.06 5.75
CA SER A 70 1.05 -6.37 4.32
C SER A 70 2.33 -7.00 3.77
N VAL A 71 3.49 -6.83 4.44
CA VAL A 71 4.76 -7.46 4.03
C VAL A 71 4.68 -8.99 3.85
N PRO A 72 4.06 -9.77 4.76
CA PRO A 72 3.99 -11.23 4.61
C PRO A 72 3.34 -11.70 3.31
N MET A 73 2.39 -10.94 2.77
CA MET A 73 1.70 -11.24 1.51
C MET A 73 2.68 -11.37 0.33
N PHE A 74 3.72 -10.55 0.29
CA PHE A 74 4.74 -10.58 -0.77
C PHE A 74 5.58 -11.87 -0.76
N LEU A 75 5.61 -12.60 0.37
CA LEU A 75 6.28 -13.90 0.48
C LEU A 75 5.30 -15.06 0.23
N VAL A 76 4.06 -14.94 0.73
CA VAL A 76 3.05 -15.99 0.61
C VAL A 76 2.59 -16.20 -0.83
N ILE A 77 2.41 -15.12 -1.60
CA ILE A 77 2.01 -15.21 -3.01
C ILE A 77 2.99 -16.04 -3.85
N PRO A 78 4.30 -15.71 -3.92
CA PRO A 78 5.22 -16.51 -4.72
C PRO A 78 5.38 -17.93 -4.15
N MET A 79 5.27 -18.13 -2.84
CA MET A 79 5.32 -19.47 -2.23
C MET A 79 4.17 -20.36 -2.70
N LEU A 80 2.93 -19.86 -2.64
CA LEU A 80 1.74 -20.61 -3.07
C LEU A 80 1.72 -20.84 -4.59
N LEU A 81 2.09 -19.84 -5.38
CA LEU A 81 2.20 -20.00 -6.84
C LEU A 81 3.26 -21.03 -7.22
N ARG A 82 4.42 -21.04 -6.55
CA ARG A 82 5.47 -22.06 -6.75
C ARG A 82 5.07 -23.45 -6.27
N ALA A 83 4.17 -23.53 -5.29
CA ALA A 83 3.58 -24.79 -4.83
C ALA A 83 2.47 -25.34 -5.75
N GLY A 84 2.17 -24.66 -6.87
CA GLY A 84 1.15 -25.08 -7.83
C GLY A 84 -0.29 -24.71 -7.44
N VAL A 85 -0.47 -23.85 -6.43
CA VAL A 85 -1.79 -23.34 -6.06
C VAL A 85 -2.27 -22.37 -7.15
N GLY A 86 -3.52 -22.52 -7.58
CA GLY A 86 -4.11 -21.65 -8.59
C GLY A 86 -4.07 -20.16 -8.21
N PHE A 87 -3.95 -19.28 -9.20
CA PHE A 87 -3.80 -17.83 -9.00
C PHE A 87 -4.92 -17.23 -8.14
N TRP A 88 -6.19 -17.52 -8.49
CA TRP A 88 -7.35 -16.98 -7.78
C TRP A 88 -7.41 -17.43 -6.32
N LEU A 89 -7.06 -18.68 -6.05
CA LEU A 89 -6.99 -19.21 -4.68
C LEU A 89 -5.84 -18.58 -3.89
N THR A 90 -4.68 -18.40 -4.53
CA THR A 90 -3.54 -17.70 -3.93
C THR A 90 -3.90 -16.26 -3.54
N MET A 91 -4.61 -15.54 -4.41
CA MET A 91 -5.09 -14.19 -4.12
C MET A 91 -6.10 -14.17 -2.97
N ALA A 92 -7.05 -15.11 -2.95
CA ALA A 92 -8.02 -15.21 -1.86
C ALA A 92 -7.33 -15.47 -0.51
N ILE A 93 -6.36 -16.40 -0.46
CA ILE A 93 -5.60 -16.71 0.74
C ILE A 93 -4.78 -15.49 1.19
N ALA A 94 -4.10 -14.82 0.26
CA ALA A 94 -3.34 -13.60 0.54
C ALA A 94 -4.24 -12.51 1.15
N CYS A 95 -5.41 -12.24 0.55
CA CYS A 95 -6.36 -11.26 1.07
C CYS A 95 -6.85 -11.61 2.48
N VAL A 96 -7.29 -12.86 2.71
CA VAL A 96 -7.79 -13.30 4.02
C VAL A 96 -6.68 -13.20 5.09
N MET A 97 -5.45 -13.60 4.74
CA MET A 97 -4.30 -13.48 5.61
C MET A 97 -4.02 -12.03 5.99
N THR A 98 -3.98 -11.11 5.01
CA THR A 98 -3.72 -9.69 5.27
C THR A 98 -4.81 -9.07 6.15
N ILE A 99 -6.08 -9.42 5.93
CA ILE A 99 -7.20 -8.97 6.78
C ILE A 99 -7.02 -9.48 8.22
N ALA A 100 -6.67 -10.75 8.40
CA ALA A 100 -6.43 -11.33 9.71
C ALA A 100 -5.25 -10.65 10.43
N LEU A 101 -4.18 -10.33 9.72
CA LEU A 101 -3.02 -9.61 10.27
C LEU A 101 -3.37 -8.18 10.67
N TYR A 102 -4.16 -7.45 9.87
CA TYR A 102 -4.67 -6.14 10.27
C TYR A 102 -5.56 -6.21 11.51
N ALA A 103 -6.46 -7.19 11.58
CA ALA A 103 -7.31 -7.38 12.75
C ALA A 103 -6.49 -7.72 14.01
N ALA A 104 -5.47 -8.57 13.88
CA ALA A 104 -4.56 -8.89 14.97
C ALA A 104 -3.77 -7.66 15.43
N MET A 105 -3.25 -6.87 14.50
CA MET A 105 -2.55 -5.62 14.79
C MET A 105 -3.45 -4.63 15.53
N ALA A 106 -4.69 -4.43 15.07
CA ALA A 106 -5.67 -3.56 15.74
C ALA A 106 -6.05 -4.07 17.13
N ALA A 107 -6.17 -5.39 17.32
CA ALA A 107 -6.44 -5.98 18.63
C ALA A 107 -5.25 -5.80 19.59
N VAL A 108 -4.02 -5.93 19.10
CA VAL A 108 -2.80 -5.72 19.89
C VAL A 108 -2.63 -4.25 20.25
N SER A 109 -2.85 -3.31 19.32
CA SER A 109 -2.77 -1.88 19.60
C SER A 109 -3.81 -1.44 20.63
N ALA A 110 -5.04 -1.96 20.52
CA ALA A 110 -6.10 -1.72 21.50
C ALA A 110 -5.73 -2.23 22.90
N ARG A 111 -5.09 -3.41 22.99
CA ARG A 111 -4.62 -3.98 24.27
C ARG A 111 -3.45 -3.20 24.89
N LEU A 112 -2.64 -2.54 24.06
CA LEU A 112 -1.50 -1.71 24.49
C LEU A 112 -1.88 -0.25 24.75
N GLY A 113 -3.17 0.12 24.60
CA GLY A 113 -3.65 1.49 24.84
C GLY A 113 -3.32 2.48 23.72
N VAL A 114 -2.80 2.02 22.58
CA VAL A 114 -2.47 2.85 21.41
C VAL A 114 -3.69 2.87 20.47
N ARG A 115 -4.39 4.01 20.41
CA ARG A 115 -5.41 4.27 19.39
C ARG A 115 -4.68 4.68 18.10
N LEU A 116 -4.56 3.74 17.17
CA LEU A 116 -4.18 4.00 15.77
C LEU A 116 -5.33 4.71 15.04
#